data_AF-A0A1F9Y8S0-F1
#
_entry.id   AF-A0A1F9Y8S0-F1
#
_cell.length_a   1.000
_cell.length_b   1.000
_cell.length_c   1.000
_cell.angle_alpha   90.00
_cell.angle_beta   90.00
_cell.angle_gamma   90.00
#
_symmetry.space_group_name_H-M   'P 1'
#
loop_
_entity.id
_entity.type
_entity.pdbx_description
1 polymer ?
#
loop_
_entity_poly.entity_id
_entity_poly.type
_entity_poly.pdbx_seq_one_letter_code
_entity_poly.pdbx_strand_id
1 'polypeptide(L)'
;MREFRFWFRERRKRQRLFACPVCHLEMSLNDLDKDGYTVCPVCGVVLEVVMSAGYPLPVVHDVEIKRAQPRYRIHANSTHLSVGLLPVSMLFSVAAFLMGFLFPCHSVWVEQSAFALFILSLIGSFLSFGSGYLDWKRRYRSRPYQQIDTKIKLSVLFWGMGLSAVAIRWFWVADAGMLSVAFFGYLALQAIMLVLISVIGHIGGNLVFGK
;
A
#
# COMPACT_ATOMS: atom_id res chain seq x y z
N MET A 1 -2.26 9.19 21.93
CA MET A 1 -2.96 8.01 21.33
C MET A 1 -4.48 7.95 21.55
N ARG A 2 -5.12 8.84 22.33
CA ARG A 2 -6.60 8.87 22.47
C ARG A 2 -7.30 9.80 21.45
N GLU A 3 -6.59 10.79 20.89
CA GLU A 3 -7.18 11.75 19.94
C GLU A 3 -7.34 11.21 18.51
N PHE A 4 -6.45 10.33 18.03
CA PHE A 4 -6.64 9.65 16.74
C PHE A 4 -7.90 8.77 16.71
N ARG A 5 -8.37 8.31 17.88
CA ARG A 5 -9.59 7.52 18.02
C ARG A 5 -10.86 8.38 17.91
N PHE A 6 -10.76 9.69 18.14
CA PHE A 6 -11.88 10.63 18.08
C PHE A 6 -12.18 11.03 16.62
N TRP A 7 -11.14 11.30 15.82
CA TRP A 7 -11.29 11.65 14.40
C TRP A 7 -11.91 10.51 13.56
N PHE A 8 -11.60 9.25 13.88
CA PHE A 8 -12.24 8.06 13.28
C PHE A 8 -13.69 7.82 13.72
N ARG A 9 -14.12 8.40 14.85
CA ARG A 9 -15.45 8.18 15.43
C ARG A 9 -16.47 9.21 14.94
N GLU A 10 -16.02 10.40 14.56
CA GLU A 10 -16.90 11.49 14.12
C GLU A 10 -17.30 11.40 12.64
N ARG A 11 -16.45 10.85 11.75
CA ARG A 11 -16.88 10.53 10.38
C ARG A 11 -17.88 9.37 10.30
N ARG A 12 -17.94 8.50 11.31
CA ARG A 12 -18.96 7.45 11.45
C ARG A 12 -20.37 7.99 11.72
N LYS A 13 -20.55 9.27 12.06
CA LYS A 13 -21.88 9.85 12.34
C LYS A 13 -22.70 10.21 11.09
N ARG A 14 -22.19 10.08 9.85
CA ARG A 14 -22.95 10.46 8.65
C ARG A 14 -23.07 9.46 7.52
N GLN A 15 -22.43 8.29 7.59
CA GLN A 15 -22.62 7.23 6.61
C GLN A 15 -22.77 5.90 7.34
N ARG A 16 -23.96 5.29 7.22
CA ARG A 16 -24.14 3.90 7.63
C ARG A 16 -23.32 3.06 6.65
N LEU A 17 -22.38 2.29 7.18
CA LEU A 17 -21.49 1.42 6.41
C LEU A 17 -21.98 -0.02 6.53
N PHE A 18 -21.71 -0.84 5.52
CA PHE A 18 -21.89 -2.29 5.54
C PHE A 18 -20.70 -2.96 4.85
N ALA A 19 -20.39 -4.20 5.22
CA ALA A 19 -19.28 -4.94 4.62
C ALA A 19 -19.80 -5.94 3.59
N CYS A 20 -19.13 -6.05 2.44
CA CYS A 20 -19.42 -7.14 1.50
C CYS A 20 -19.20 -8.50 2.20
N PRO A 21 -20.17 -9.43 2.20
CA PRO A 21 -20.01 -10.73 2.88
C PRO A 21 -18.97 -11.65 2.22
N VAL A 22 -18.51 -11.32 1.00
CA VAL A 22 -17.55 -12.14 0.24
C VAL A 22 -16.12 -11.61 0.33
N CYS A 23 -15.91 -10.30 0.17
CA CYS A 23 -14.57 -9.69 0.20
C CYS A 23 -14.35 -8.71 1.36
N HIS A 24 -15.37 -8.49 2.19
CA HIS A 24 -15.32 -7.64 3.38
C HIS A 24 -14.96 -6.17 3.12
N LEU A 25 -15.04 -5.71 1.87
CA LEU A 25 -14.95 -4.30 1.55
C LEU A 25 -16.08 -3.55 2.26
N GLU A 26 -15.71 -2.55 3.05
CA GLU A 26 -16.65 -1.61 3.67
C GLU A 26 -17.18 -0.65 2.60
N MET A 27 -18.49 -0.66 2.41
CA MET A 27 -19.22 0.16 1.45
C MET A 27 -20.24 1.06 2.17
N SER A 28 -20.59 2.18 1.53
CA SER A 28 -21.53 3.15 2.09
C SER A 28 -22.95 2.81 1.65
N LEU A 29 -23.96 3.05 2.49
CA LEU A 29 -25.37 2.98 2.04
C LEU A 29 -25.65 3.94 0.87
N ASN A 30 -24.83 4.98 0.70
CA ASN A 30 -24.93 5.90 -0.44
C ASN A 30 -24.49 5.26 -1.77
N ASP A 31 -23.88 4.08 -1.74
CA ASP A 31 -23.48 3.31 -2.92
C ASP A 31 -24.62 2.43 -3.47
N LEU A 32 -25.77 2.41 -2.79
CA LEU A 32 -26.96 1.68 -3.21
C LEU A 32 -27.73 2.44 -4.29
N ASP A 33 -28.24 1.69 -5.26
CA ASP A 33 -29.23 2.17 -6.21
C ASP A 33 -30.60 2.36 -5.51
N LYS A 34 -31.57 2.92 -6.23
CA LYS A 34 -32.91 3.22 -5.71
C LYS A 34 -33.62 2.01 -5.11
N ASP A 35 -33.31 0.83 -5.64
CA ASP A 35 -33.91 -0.44 -5.24
C ASP A 35 -33.13 -1.12 -4.08
N GLY A 36 -32.09 -0.47 -3.53
CA GLY A 36 -31.28 -1.04 -2.45
C GLY A 36 -30.21 -2.03 -2.91
N TYR A 37 -29.91 -2.07 -4.21
CA TYR A 37 -28.89 -2.95 -4.79
C TYR A 37 -27.56 -2.21 -4.98
N THR A 38 -26.45 -2.92 -4.87
CA THR A 38 -25.15 -2.44 -5.33
C THR A 38 -24.28 -3.61 -5.77
N VAL A 39 -23.37 -3.38 -6.71
CA VAL A 39 -22.40 -4.40 -7.12
C VAL A 39 -21.07 -4.12 -6.46
N CYS A 40 -20.58 -5.07 -5.66
CA CYS A 40 -19.28 -4.95 -5.03
C CYS A 40 -18.19 -4.70 -6.09
N PRO A 41 -17.43 -3.60 -6.01
CA PRO A 41 -16.43 -3.25 -7.02
C PRO A 41 -15.19 -4.16 -7.00
N VAL A 42 -14.97 -4.88 -5.90
CA VAL A 42 -13.82 -5.79 -5.73
C VAL A 42 -14.13 -7.18 -6.27
N CYS A 43 -15.18 -7.84 -5.76
CA CYS A 43 -15.50 -9.23 -6.10
C CYS A 43 -16.61 -9.39 -7.14
N GLY A 44 -17.32 -8.33 -7.52
CA GLY A 44 -18.39 -8.38 -8.52
C GLY A 44 -19.72 -8.97 -8.02
N VAL A 45 -19.84 -9.25 -6.72
CA VAL A 45 -21.07 -9.77 -6.12
C VAL A 45 -22.15 -8.70 -6.12
N VAL A 46 -23.35 -9.04 -6.57
CA VAL A 46 -24.55 -8.22 -6.52
C VAL A 46 -25.16 -8.37 -5.13
N LEU A 47 -25.25 -7.25 -4.41
CA LEU A 47 -25.72 -7.18 -3.03
C LEU A 47 -27.02 -6.39 -2.98
N GLU A 48 -28.04 -6.95 -2.36
CA GLU A 48 -29.18 -6.19 -1.86
C GLU A 48 -28.91 -5.86 -0.40
N VAL A 49 -29.05 -4.60 0.00
CA VAL A 49 -28.88 -4.21 1.41
C VAL A 49 -30.25 -3.96 2.02
N VAL A 50 -30.69 -4.94 2.80
CA VAL A 50 -31.96 -4.88 3.52
C VAL A 50 -31.73 -4.31 4.91
N MET A 51 -32.59 -3.40 5.34
CA MET A 51 -32.57 -2.91 6.72
C MET A 51 -33.39 -3.85 7.60
N SER A 52 -32.75 -4.61 8.50
CA SER A 52 -33.46 -5.39 9.53
C SER A 52 -33.00 -4.97 10.92
N ALA A 53 -33.97 -4.74 11.81
CA ALA A 53 -33.75 -4.22 13.17
C ALA A 53 -32.88 -2.93 13.22
N GLY A 54 -32.92 -2.11 12.17
CA GLY A 54 -32.12 -0.87 12.08
C GLY A 54 -30.66 -1.06 11.64
N TYR A 55 -30.25 -2.29 11.32
CA TYR A 55 -28.91 -2.62 10.81
C TYR A 55 -28.97 -2.93 9.30
N PRO A 56 -27.98 -2.47 8.51
CA PRO A 56 -27.88 -2.83 7.11
C PRO A 56 -27.32 -4.26 6.96
N LEU A 57 -28.12 -5.15 6.37
CA LEU A 57 -27.76 -6.54 6.12
C LEU A 57 -27.60 -6.76 4.62
N PRO A 58 -26.37 -6.99 4.13
CA PRO A 58 -26.13 -7.30 2.73
C PRO A 58 -26.49 -8.77 2.45
N VAL A 59 -27.43 -8.98 1.53
CA VAL A 59 -27.83 -10.27 1.00
C VAL A 59 -27.21 -10.43 -0.39
N VAL A 60 -26.54 -11.57 -0.62
CA VAL A 60 -25.96 -11.90 -1.92
C VAL A 60 -27.05 -12.45 -2.83
N HIS A 61 -27.30 -11.77 -3.97
CA HIS A 61 -28.26 -12.24 -4.98
C HIS A 61 -27.59 -13.00 -6.11
N ASP A 62 -26.51 -12.45 -6.66
CA ASP A 62 -25.83 -13.00 -7.82
C ASP A 62 -24.37 -12.54 -7.87
N VAL A 63 -23.59 -13.03 -8.83
CA VAL A 63 -22.23 -12.61 -9.13
C VAL A 63 -22.14 -12.17 -10.57
N GLU A 64 -21.67 -10.95 -10.80
CA GLU A 64 -21.46 -10.40 -12.14
C GLU A 64 -20.19 -11.01 -12.78
N ILE A 65 -20.27 -12.26 -13.25
CA ILE A 65 -19.13 -13.04 -13.80
C ILE A 65 -18.51 -12.34 -15.02
N LYS A 66 -19.32 -11.64 -15.82
CA LYS A 66 -18.89 -10.98 -17.07
C LYS A 66 -18.36 -9.56 -16.87
N ARG A 67 -17.99 -9.17 -15.65
CA ARG A 67 -17.35 -7.86 -15.46
C ARG A 67 -15.95 -7.88 -16.06
N ALA A 68 -15.61 -6.84 -16.83
CA ALA A 68 -14.27 -6.67 -17.38
C ALA A 68 -13.26 -6.48 -16.23
N GLN A 69 -12.73 -7.58 -15.71
CA GLN A 69 -11.58 -7.56 -14.82
C GLN A 69 -10.38 -7.09 -15.65
N PRO A 70 -9.61 -6.08 -15.22
CA PRO A 70 -8.45 -5.64 -15.98
C PRO A 70 -7.51 -6.84 -16.15
N ARG A 71 -7.31 -7.23 -17.41
CA ARG A 71 -6.56 -8.44 -17.80
C ARG A 71 -5.11 -8.42 -17.30
N TYR A 72 -4.58 -7.23 -17.01
CA TYR A 72 -3.27 -7.05 -16.38
C TYR A 72 -3.42 -6.38 -15.02
N ARG A 73 -3.31 -7.17 -13.95
CA ARG A 73 -3.16 -6.67 -12.58
C ARG A 73 -1.72 -6.18 -12.36
N ILE A 74 -1.30 -5.18 -13.14
CA ILE A 74 0.05 -4.58 -13.06
C ILE A 74 0.33 -4.16 -11.61
N HIS A 75 -0.68 -3.62 -10.91
CA HIS A 75 -0.55 -3.26 -9.50
C HIS A 75 -0.20 -4.45 -8.61
N ALA A 76 -0.72 -5.65 -8.85
CA ALA A 76 -0.44 -6.82 -8.03
C ALA A 76 1.01 -7.29 -8.26
N ASN A 77 1.41 -7.52 -9.51
CA ASN A 77 2.77 -7.95 -9.85
C ASN A 77 3.82 -6.93 -9.39
N SER A 78 3.55 -5.64 -9.60
CA SER A 78 4.47 -4.56 -9.24
C SER A 78 4.61 -4.39 -7.72
N THR A 79 3.57 -4.74 -6.94
CA THR A 79 3.65 -4.75 -5.47
C THR A 79 4.58 -5.86 -4.97
N HIS A 80 4.52 -7.05 -5.57
CA HIS A 80 5.41 -8.14 -5.19
C HIS A 80 6.88 -7.81 -5.46
N LEU A 81 7.15 -7.08 -6.54
CA LEU A 81 8.50 -6.60 -6.85
C LEU A 81 9.04 -5.68 -5.74
N SER A 82 8.31 -4.64 -5.35
CA SER A 82 8.79 -3.70 -4.32
C SER A 82 8.87 -4.33 -2.93
N VAL A 83 7.88 -5.17 -2.58
CA VAL A 83 7.87 -5.95 -1.33
C VAL A 83 9.05 -6.90 -1.23
N GLY A 84 9.47 -7.52 -2.33
CA GLY A 84 10.64 -8.40 -2.37
C GLY A 84 11.97 -7.65 -2.41
N LEU A 85 12.07 -6.59 -3.20
CA LEU A 85 13.34 -5.89 -3.43
C LEU A 85 13.76 -4.96 -2.28
N LEU A 86 12.81 -4.34 -1.56
CA LEU A 86 13.15 -3.43 -0.46
C LEU A 86 13.88 -4.13 0.72
N PRO A 87 13.44 -5.31 1.20
CA PRO A 87 14.19 -6.05 2.22
C PRO A 87 15.57 -6.46 1.72
N VAL A 88 15.68 -6.89 0.47
CA VAL A 88 16.96 -7.30 -0.12
C VAL A 88 17.91 -6.11 -0.24
N SER A 89 17.43 -4.93 -0.64
CA SER A 89 18.26 -3.71 -0.69
C SER A 89 18.76 -3.31 0.70
N MET A 90 17.91 -3.42 1.73
CA MET A 90 18.34 -3.14 3.09
C MET A 90 19.38 -4.16 3.58
N LEU A 91 19.17 -5.45 3.33
CA LEU A 91 20.14 -6.50 3.67
C LEU A 91 21.49 -6.27 2.98
N PHE A 92 21.48 -5.90 1.70
CA PHE A 92 22.70 -5.59 0.95
C PHE A 92 23.38 -4.32 1.48
N SER A 93 22.61 -3.31 1.91
CA SER A 93 23.16 -2.10 2.54
C SER A 93 23.88 -2.44 3.85
N VAL A 94 23.29 -3.32 4.68
CA VAL A 94 23.92 -3.80 5.93
C VAL A 94 25.15 -4.66 5.62
N ALA A 95 25.07 -5.56 4.62
CA ALA A 95 26.20 -6.37 4.20
C ALA A 95 27.38 -5.52 3.71
N ALA A 96 27.09 -4.48 2.91
CA ALA A 96 28.09 -3.55 2.44
C ALA A 96 28.76 -2.80 3.62
N PHE A 97 28.00 -2.41 4.64
CA PHE A 97 28.54 -1.78 5.85
C PHE A 97 29.50 -2.72 6.60
N LEU A 98 29.10 -3.97 6.84
CA LEU A 98 29.95 -4.97 7.50
C LEU A 98 31.20 -5.29 6.68
N MET A 99 31.05 -5.42 5.36
CA MET A 99 32.17 -5.62 4.44
C MET A 99 33.10 -4.41 4.38
N GLY A 100 32.63 -3.19 4.66
CA GLY A 100 33.47 -2.00 4.73
C GLY A 100 34.60 -2.12 5.76
N PHE A 101 34.41 -2.91 6.82
CA PHE A 101 35.44 -3.18 7.83
C PHE A 101 36.43 -4.27 7.42
N LEU A 102 35.98 -5.27 6.66
CA LEU A 102 36.75 -6.48 6.35
C LEU A 102 37.41 -6.43 4.95
N PHE A 103 36.69 -5.90 3.96
CA PHE A 103 37.04 -5.88 2.54
C PHE A 103 36.62 -4.55 1.88
N PRO A 104 37.34 -3.43 2.13
CA PRO A 104 36.93 -2.08 1.70
C PRO A 104 36.74 -1.94 0.18
N CYS A 105 37.53 -2.67 -0.62
CA CYS A 105 37.43 -2.60 -2.08
C CYS A 105 36.15 -3.27 -2.63
N HIS A 106 35.54 -4.19 -1.88
CA HIS A 106 34.35 -4.92 -2.31
C HIS A 106 33.05 -4.33 -1.77
N SER A 107 33.10 -3.61 -0.65
CA SER A 107 31.92 -2.96 -0.06
C SER A 107 31.26 -1.97 -1.01
N VAL A 108 32.03 -1.26 -1.83
CA VAL A 108 31.52 -0.28 -2.81
C VAL A 108 30.57 -0.92 -3.83
N TRP A 109 30.94 -2.09 -4.38
CA TRP A 109 30.11 -2.79 -5.37
C TRP A 109 28.82 -3.33 -4.75
N VAL A 110 28.89 -3.83 -3.53
CA VAL A 110 27.72 -4.32 -2.79
C VAL A 110 26.79 -3.17 -2.44
N GLU A 111 27.34 -2.03 -2.03
CA GLU A 111 26.58 -0.80 -1.74
C GLU A 111 25.86 -0.28 -2.99
N GLN A 112 26.55 -0.19 -4.13
CA GLN A 112 25.95 0.21 -5.40
C GLN A 112 24.84 -0.77 -5.84
N SER A 113 25.04 -2.07 -5.64
CA SER A 113 24.02 -3.08 -5.91
C SER A 113 22.80 -2.90 -4.98
N ALA A 114 23.03 -2.63 -3.70
CA ALA A 114 21.98 -2.33 -2.73
C ALA A 114 21.15 -1.12 -3.18
N PHE A 115 21.82 -0.04 -3.59
CA PHE A 115 21.18 1.17 -4.08
C PHE A 115 20.39 0.93 -5.38
N ALA A 116 20.94 0.17 -6.34
CA ALA A 116 20.23 -0.18 -7.57
C ALA A 116 18.94 -0.97 -7.28
N LEU A 117 19.00 -1.96 -6.37
CA LEU A 117 17.82 -2.73 -5.95
C LEU A 117 16.80 -1.83 -5.23
N PHE A 118 17.24 -0.88 -4.44
CA PHE A 118 16.38 0.11 -3.79
C PHE A 118 15.66 0.99 -4.82
N ILE A 119 16.37 1.51 -5.82
CA ILE A 119 15.77 2.30 -6.92
C ILE A 119 14.76 1.47 -7.72
N LEU A 120 15.09 0.23 -8.07
CA LEU A 120 14.17 -0.68 -8.75
C LEU A 120 12.92 -0.95 -7.90
N SER A 121 13.07 -1.10 -6.58
CA SER A 121 11.95 -1.23 -5.65
C SER A 121 11.05 0.02 -5.66
N LEU A 122 11.64 1.23 -5.67
CA LEU A 122 10.88 2.47 -5.76
C LEU A 122 10.11 2.58 -7.07
N ILE A 123 10.73 2.28 -8.21
CA ILE A 123 10.09 2.26 -9.53
C ILE A 123 8.92 1.26 -9.52
N GLY A 124 9.14 0.04 -9.01
CA GLY A 124 8.09 -0.96 -8.83
C GLY A 124 6.96 -0.47 -7.93
N SER A 125 7.27 0.24 -6.85
CA SER A 125 6.26 0.84 -5.98
C SER A 125 5.49 1.96 -6.68
N PHE A 126 6.13 2.76 -7.55
CA PHE A 126 5.46 3.81 -8.33
C PHE A 126 4.44 3.23 -9.29
N LEU A 127 4.86 2.20 -10.05
CA LEU A 127 4.01 1.53 -11.01
C LEU A 127 2.84 0.84 -10.31
N SER A 128 3.08 0.25 -9.13
CA SER A 128 2.03 -0.32 -8.30
C SER A 128 1.02 0.73 -7.84
N PHE A 129 1.50 1.81 -7.22
CA PHE A 129 0.66 2.89 -6.74
C PHE A 129 -0.11 3.58 -7.87
N GLY A 130 0.58 3.95 -8.95
CA GLY A 130 0.00 4.65 -10.09
C GLY A 130 -1.07 3.82 -10.80
N SER A 131 -0.81 2.52 -11.03
CA SER A 131 -1.82 1.64 -11.60
C SER A 131 -2.99 1.41 -10.66
N GLY A 132 -2.78 1.29 -9.35
CA GLY A 132 -3.84 1.22 -8.34
C GLY A 132 -4.68 2.51 -8.24
N TYR A 133 -4.06 3.68 -8.40
CA TYR A 133 -4.74 4.97 -8.39
C TYR A 133 -5.61 5.17 -9.65
N LEU A 134 -5.08 4.85 -10.83
CA LEU A 134 -5.85 4.88 -12.08
C LEU A 134 -7.05 3.94 -12.02
N ASP A 135 -6.85 2.77 -11.40
CA ASP A 135 -7.88 1.79 -11.18
C ASP A 135 -8.99 2.29 -10.24
N TRP A 136 -8.60 2.93 -9.13
CA TRP A 136 -9.52 3.61 -8.23
C TRP A 136 -10.33 4.71 -8.96
N LYS A 137 -9.67 5.55 -9.74
CA LYS A 137 -10.33 6.62 -10.50
C LYS A 137 -11.32 6.09 -11.54
N ARG A 138 -10.96 5.02 -12.26
CA ARG A 138 -11.79 4.45 -13.34
C ARG A 138 -12.94 3.59 -12.81
N ARG A 139 -12.66 2.63 -11.92
CA ARG A 139 -13.67 1.66 -11.44
C ARG A 139 -14.52 2.20 -10.31
N TYR A 140 -13.88 2.91 -9.37
CA TYR A 140 -14.55 3.37 -8.15
C TYR A 140 -15.02 4.83 -8.27
N ARG A 141 -14.83 5.47 -9.44
CA ARG A 141 -15.20 6.88 -9.69
C ARG A 141 -14.69 7.83 -8.59
N SER A 142 -13.50 7.55 -8.05
CA SER A 142 -12.90 8.30 -6.95
C SER A 142 -13.75 8.34 -5.66
N ARG A 143 -14.62 7.35 -5.44
CA ARG A 143 -15.41 7.27 -4.21
C ARG A 143 -14.49 7.04 -2.99
N PRO A 144 -14.77 7.73 -1.86
CA PRO A 144 -13.90 7.72 -0.70
C PRO A 144 -14.14 6.47 0.18
N TYR A 145 -13.46 5.38 -0.13
CA TYR A 145 -13.41 4.19 0.73
C TYR A 145 -12.25 4.31 1.71
N GLN A 146 -12.51 4.11 3.00
CA GLN A 146 -11.52 4.29 4.07
C GLN A 146 -10.24 3.46 3.85
N GLN A 147 -10.40 2.20 3.45
CA GLN A 147 -9.28 1.29 3.21
C GLN A 147 -8.44 1.74 2.00
N ILE A 148 -9.08 2.17 0.91
CA ILE A 148 -8.40 2.65 -0.29
C ILE A 148 -7.69 3.99 -0.03
N ASP A 149 -8.36 4.93 0.64
CA ASP A 149 -7.80 6.23 1.00
C ASP A 149 -6.59 6.09 1.94
N THR A 150 -6.68 5.22 2.94
CA THR A 150 -5.56 4.91 3.83
C THR A 150 -4.39 4.32 3.06
N LYS A 151 -4.65 3.39 2.13
CA LYS A 151 -3.62 2.80 1.28
C LYS A 151 -2.93 3.84 0.40
N ILE A 152 -3.69 4.74 -0.24
CA ILE A 152 -3.16 5.84 -1.05
C ILE A 152 -2.26 6.76 -0.22
N LYS A 153 -2.71 7.18 0.98
CA LYS A 153 -1.93 8.04 1.87
C LYS A 153 -0.62 7.40 2.31
N LEU A 154 -0.65 6.13 2.70
CA LEU A 154 0.55 5.38 3.08
C LEU A 154 1.49 5.17 1.90
N SER A 155 0.96 4.91 0.69
CA SER A 155 1.79 4.83 -0.54
C SER A 155 2.48 6.15 -0.86
N VAL A 156 1.80 7.29 -0.72
CA VAL A 156 2.40 8.61 -0.92
C VAL A 156 3.49 8.88 0.12
N LEU A 157 3.22 8.57 1.40
CA LEU A 157 4.21 8.68 2.47
C LEU A 157 5.44 7.81 2.17
N PHE A 158 5.24 6.54 1.77
CA PHE A 158 6.30 5.63 1.39
C PHE A 158 7.15 6.20 0.26
N TRP A 159 6.52 6.79 -0.76
CA TRP A 159 7.22 7.42 -1.87
C TRP A 159 8.03 8.65 -1.45
N GLY A 160 7.48 9.51 -0.59
CA GLY A 160 8.21 10.65 -0.02
C GLY A 160 9.42 10.22 0.81
N MET A 161 9.28 9.16 1.62
CA MET A 161 10.39 8.56 2.35
C MET A 161 11.43 7.93 1.42
N GLY A 162 10.99 7.30 0.33
CA GLY A 162 11.86 6.76 -0.71
C GLY A 162 12.72 7.83 -1.38
N LEU A 163 12.09 8.92 -1.83
CA LEU A 163 12.80 10.04 -2.47
C LEU A 163 13.78 10.73 -1.52
N SER A 164 13.41 10.90 -0.25
CA SER A 164 14.32 11.43 0.76
C SER A 164 15.49 10.48 1.04
N ALA A 165 15.29 9.16 1.04
CA ALA A 165 16.39 8.19 1.13
C ALA A 165 17.35 8.28 -0.06
N VAL A 166 16.82 8.43 -1.28
CA VAL A 166 17.62 8.67 -2.49
C VAL A 166 18.43 9.96 -2.36
N ALA A 167 17.80 11.05 -1.92
CA ALA A 167 18.50 12.32 -1.70
C ALA A 167 19.59 12.20 -0.62
N ILE A 168 19.31 11.55 0.51
CA ILE A 168 20.30 11.29 1.57
C ILE A 168 21.50 10.55 1.00
N ARG A 169 21.23 9.49 0.22
CA ARG A 169 22.29 8.69 -0.40
C ARG A 169 23.11 9.49 -1.40
N TRP A 170 22.45 10.27 -2.26
CA TRP A 170 23.10 11.00 -3.34
C TRP A 170 23.97 12.16 -2.84
N PHE A 171 23.44 12.99 -1.93
CA PHE A 171 24.11 14.23 -1.52
C PHE A 171 25.06 14.09 -0.33
N TRP A 172 24.88 13.08 0.53
CA TRP A 172 25.68 12.97 1.76
C TRP A 172 26.47 11.68 1.85
N VAL A 173 25.84 10.53 1.60
CA VAL A 173 26.52 9.23 1.74
C VAL A 173 27.54 8.98 0.64
N ALA A 174 27.30 9.52 -0.58
CA ALA A 174 28.25 9.39 -1.69
C ALA A 174 29.63 9.96 -1.34
N ASP A 175 29.65 11.10 -0.64
CA ASP A 175 30.87 11.83 -0.33
C ASP A 175 31.43 11.47 1.05
N ALA A 176 30.57 11.33 2.07
CA ALA A 176 30.99 11.07 3.44
C ALA A 176 31.28 9.58 3.74
N GLY A 177 30.89 8.68 2.82
CA GLY A 177 31.09 7.25 2.96
C GLY A 177 30.15 6.56 3.97
N MET A 178 30.41 5.27 4.20
CA MET A 178 29.50 4.37 4.92
C MET A 178 29.54 4.47 6.45
N LEU A 179 30.56 5.12 7.01
CA LEU A 179 30.67 5.37 8.46
C LEU A 179 29.98 6.69 8.88
N SER A 180 29.44 7.43 7.92
CA SER A 180 28.81 8.72 8.15
C SER A 180 27.46 8.60 8.88
N VAL A 181 27.10 9.63 9.65
CA VAL A 181 25.77 9.76 10.26
C VAL A 181 24.66 9.69 9.20
N ALA A 182 24.92 10.22 8.00
CA ALA A 182 24.00 10.16 6.88
C ALA A 182 23.70 8.73 6.43
N PHE A 183 24.68 7.82 6.47
CA PHE A 183 24.47 6.41 6.11
C PHE A 183 23.56 5.71 7.11
N PHE A 184 23.73 5.96 8.41
CA PHE A 184 22.81 5.44 9.43
C PHE A 184 21.40 6.03 9.29
N GLY A 185 21.30 7.32 8.94
CA GLY A 185 20.02 7.94 8.58
C GLY A 185 19.34 7.25 7.39
N TYR A 186 20.09 6.94 6.34
CA TYR A 186 19.61 6.18 5.18
C TYR A 186 19.13 4.76 5.55
N LEU A 187 19.91 4.02 6.37
CA LEU A 187 19.52 2.69 6.85
C LEU A 187 18.26 2.73 7.73
N ALA A 188 18.18 3.68 8.66
CA ALA A 188 17.01 3.85 9.52
C ALA A 188 15.76 4.16 8.68
N LEU A 189 15.90 4.98 7.65
CA LEU A 189 14.80 5.32 6.75
C LEU A 189 14.31 4.09 5.96
N GLN A 190 15.23 3.27 5.42
CA GLN A 190 14.88 1.99 4.80
C GLN A 190 14.16 1.04 5.77
N ALA A 191 14.61 0.96 7.02
CA ALA A 191 13.97 0.14 8.04
C ALA A 191 12.54 0.59 8.35
N ILE A 192 12.29 1.90 8.45
CA ILE A 192 10.94 2.42 8.63
C ILE A 192 10.08 2.15 7.39
N MET A 193 10.65 2.26 6.19
CA MET A 193 9.95 1.91 4.94
C MET A 193 9.56 0.42 4.89
N LEU A 194 10.35 -0.49 5.47
CA LEU A 194 9.97 -1.91 5.60
C LEU A 194 8.74 -2.10 6.50
N VAL A 195 8.66 -1.39 7.62
CA VAL A 195 7.46 -1.42 8.47
C VAL A 195 6.27 -0.88 7.69
N LEU A 196 6.46 0.23 6.98
CA LEU A 196 5.40 0.87 6.21
C LEU A 196 4.87 -0.02 5.08
N ILE A 197 5.75 -0.67 4.30
CA ILE A 197 5.33 -1.57 3.22
C ILE A 197 4.61 -2.81 3.77
N SER A 198 5.01 -3.30 4.96
CA SER A 198 4.30 -4.38 5.66
C SER A 198 2.89 -3.96 6.07
N VAL A 199 2.72 -2.76 6.64
CA VAL A 199 1.39 -2.21 6.99
C VAL A 199 0.51 -2.03 5.75
N ILE A 200 1.06 -1.50 4.65
CA ILE A 200 0.34 -1.37 3.37
C ILE A 200 -0.09 -2.74 2.84
N GLY A 201 0.80 -3.73 2.94
CA GLY A 201 0.53 -5.11 2.57
C GLY A 201 -0.58 -5.74 3.42
N HIS A 202 -0.55 -5.52 4.74
CA HIS A 202 -1.57 -6.01 5.67
C HIS A 202 -2.95 -5.42 5.37
N ILE A 203 -3.04 -4.09 5.17
CA ILE A 203 -4.29 -3.44 4.76
C ILE A 203 -4.79 -3.99 3.42
N GLY A 204 -3.88 -4.26 2.48
CA GLY A 204 -4.19 -4.91 1.22
C GLY A 204 -4.71 -6.34 1.37
N GLY A 205 -4.14 -7.11 2.31
CA GLY A 205 -4.56 -8.47 2.63
C GLY A 205 -5.97 -8.53 3.23
N ASN A 206 -6.34 -7.56 4.08
CA ASN A 206 -7.68 -7.52 4.68
C ASN A 206 -8.80 -7.34 3.64
N LEU A 207 -8.51 -6.70 2.50
CA LEU A 207 -9.44 -6.58 1.36
C LEU A 207 -9.70 -7.92 0.64
N VAL A 208 -8.82 -8.91 0.83
CA VAL A 208 -8.90 -10.21 0.16
C VAL A 208 -9.36 -11.29 1.15
N PHE A 209 -8.87 -11.24 2.38
CA PHE A 209 -9.01 -12.32 3.37
C PHE A 209 -9.98 -12.00 4.51
N GLY A 210 -10.52 -10.78 4.62
CA GLY A 210 -11.69 -10.52 5.45
C GLY A 210 -11.55 -10.70 6.96
N LYS A 211 -10.35 -10.48 7.51
CA LYS A 211 -10.07 -10.57 8.95
C LYS A 211 -10.06 -9.21 9.63
#